data_AF-A0A3A5R7P3-F1
#
_entry.id   AF-A0A3A5R7P3-F1
#
_cell.length_a   1.000
_cell.length_b   1.000
_cell.length_c   1.000
_cell.angle_alpha   90.00
_cell.angle_beta   90.00
_cell.angle_gamma   90.00
#
_symmetry.space_group_name_H-M   'P 1'
#
loop_
_entity.id
_entity.type
_entity.pdbx_description
1 polymer ?
#
loop_
_entity_poly.entity_id
_entity_poly.type
_entity_poly.pdbx_seq_one_letter_code
_entity_poly.pdbx_strand_id
1 'polypeptide(L)' 'MILPKKIKRLRTRCFLTQEDFARKLGVAFSTVNRWEQGKSKPNLAAMKNIKAFCEENDIPYADIEDAWLNYKVGGKNNG' A
#
# COMPACT_ATOMS: atom_id res chain seq x y z
N MET A 1 -0.48 -0.54 13.21
CA MET A 1 0.22 -0.26 11.95
C MET A 1 -0.62 0.68 11.08
N ILE A 2 -0.09 1.85 10.71
CA ILE A 2 -0.83 2.90 9.98
C ILE A 2 -0.83 2.63 8.46
N LEU A 3 0.33 2.34 7.87
CA LEU A 3 0.48 2.11 6.42
C LEU A 3 -0.41 0.97 5.87
N PRO A 4 -0.50 -0.23 6.48
CA PRO A 4 -1.34 -1.32 5.96
C PRO A 4 -2.81 -0.93 5.87
N LYS A 5 -3.31 -0.18 6.87
CA LYS A 5 -4.69 0.33 6.90
C LYS A 5 -4.91 1.39 5.82
N LYS A 6 -3.95 2.27 5.58
CA LYS A 6 -4.02 3.30 4.53
C LYS A 6 -4.07 2.68 3.13
N ILE A 7 -3.22 1.68 2.85
CA ILE A 7 -3.23 0.93 1.57
C ILE A 7 -4.56 0.21 1.38
N LYS A 8 -5.04 -0.51 2.40
CA LYS A 8 -6.35 -1.17 2.35
C LYS A 8 -7.48 -0.17 2.08
N ARG A 9 -7.46 0.99 2.75
CA ARG A 9 -8.47 2.04 2.58
C ARG A 9 -8.45 2.65 1.18
N LEU A 10 -7.27 2.92 0.61
CA LEU A 10 -7.12 3.37 -0.77
C LEU A 10 -7.84 2.41 -1.72
N ARG A 11 -7.50 1.12 -1.64
CA ARG A 11 -8.10 0.08 -2.47
C ARG A 11 -9.61 0.00 -2.31
N THR A 12 -10.11 -0.07 -1.07
CA THR A 12 -11.55 -0.26 -0.83
C THR A 12 -12.38 0.96 -1.21
N ARG A 13 -11.80 2.18 -1.15
CA ARG A 13 -12.48 3.41 -1.64
C ARG A 13 -12.70 3.38 -3.14
N CYS A 14 -11.82 2.69 -3.88
CA CYS A 14 -11.96 2.47 -5.32
C CYS A 14 -12.80 1.22 -5.66
N PHE A 15 -13.43 0.58 -4.67
CA PHE A 15 -14.21 -0.66 -4.85
C PHE A 15 -13.45 -1.82 -5.50
N LEU A 16 -12.13 -1.89 -5.29
CA LEU A 16 -11.27 -2.91 -5.89
C LEU A 16 -11.03 -4.10 -4.95
N THR A 17 -10.98 -5.31 -5.50
CA THR A 17 -10.39 -6.46 -4.81
C THR A 17 -8.87 -6.30 -4.68
N GLN A 18 -8.22 -7.08 -3.83
CA GLN A 18 -6.75 -7.08 -3.75
C GLN A 18 -6.11 -7.48 -5.09
N GLU A 19 -6.74 -8.37 -5.85
CA GLU A 19 -6.28 -8.82 -7.17
C GLU A 19 -6.40 -7.70 -8.22
N ASP A 20 -7.53 -6.98 -8.24
CA ASP A 20 -7.72 -5.86 -9.16
C ASP A 20 -6.74 -4.73 -8.87
N PHE A 21 -6.51 -4.45 -7.59
CA PHE A 21 -5.55 -3.43 -7.17
C PHE A 21 -4.11 -3.84 -7.51
N ALA A 22 -3.75 -5.10 -7.30
CA ALA A 22 -2.46 -5.64 -7.70
C ALA A 22 -2.23 -5.51 -9.21
N ARG A 23 -3.24 -5.83 -10.02
CA ARG A 23 -3.21 -5.68 -11.49
C ARG A 23 -3.03 -4.22 -11.91
N LYS A 24 -3.76 -3.29 -11.28
CA LYS A 24 -3.62 -1.84 -11.52
C LYS A 24 -2.21 -1.33 -11.18
N LEU A 25 -1.61 -1.84 -10.11
CA LEU A 25 -0.27 -1.44 -9.67
C LEU A 25 0.87 -2.21 -10.36
N GLY A 26 0.57 -3.18 -11.22
CA GLY A 26 1.59 -4.00 -11.89
C GLY A 26 2.38 -4.92 -10.95
N VAL A 27 1.74 -5.40 -9.87
CA VAL A 27 2.37 -6.30 -8.89
C VAL A 27 1.55 -7.58 -8.71
N ALA A 28 2.14 -8.60 -8.09
CA ALA A 28 1.42 -9.82 -7.73
C ALA A 28 0.40 -9.56 -6.59
N PHE A 29 -0.71 -10.31 -6.58
CA PHE A 29 -1.69 -10.30 -5.49
C PHE A 29 -1.04 -10.51 -4.11
N SER A 30 -0.13 -11.46 -4.01
CA SER A 30 0.59 -11.79 -2.77
C SER A 30 1.36 -10.58 -2.20
N THR A 31 1.82 -9.69 -3.06
CA THR A 31 2.51 -8.45 -2.68
C THR A 31 1.55 -7.49 -1.97
N VAL A 32 0.38 -7.22 -2.56
CA VAL A 32 -0.68 -6.37 -1.96
C VAL A 32 -1.17 -6.99 -0.65
N ASN A 33 -1.40 -8.30 -0.62
CA ASN A 33 -1.82 -9.01 0.58
C ASN A 33 -0.81 -8.83 1.73
N ARG A 34 0.49 -8.96 1.46
CA ARG A 34 1.53 -8.73 2.50
C ARG A 34 1.58 -7.28 2.97
N TRP A 35 1.36 -6.30 2.10
CA TRP A 35 1.29 -4.88 2.49
C TRP A 35 0.10 -4.60 3.40
N GLU A 36 -1.09 -5.08 3.06
CA GLU A 36 -2.31 -4.88 3.86
C GLU A 36 -2.29 -5.65 5.19
N GLN A 37 -1.52 -6.74 5.26
CA GLN A 37 -1.23 -7.46 6.51
C GLN A 37 -0.05 -6.85 7.29
N GLY A 38 0.65 -5.86 6.73
CA GLY A 38 1.84 -5.23 7.33
C GLY A 38 3.08 -6.11 7.41
N LYS A 39 3.11 -7.24 6.69
CA LYS A 39 4.25 -8.16 6.60
C LYS A 39 5.39 -7.62 5.72
N SER A 40 5.11 -6.61 4.91
CA SER A 40 6.10 -5.84 4.13
C SER A 40 5.56 -4.43 3.86
N LYS A 41 6.42 -3.56 3.34
CA LYS A 41 5.99 -2.26 2.77
C LYS A 41 6.22 -2.24 1.26
N PRO A 42 5.50 -1.40 0.51
CA PRO A 42 5.82 -1.13 -0.90
C PRO A 42 7.26 -0.65 -1.05
N ASN A 43 7.94 -1.03 -2.12
CA ASN A 43 9.24 -0.45 -2.48
C ASN A 43 9.04 0.86 -3.27
N LEU A 44 10.13 1.53 -3.66
CA LEU A 44 10.04 2.81 -4.37
C LEU A 44 9.27 2.71 -5.70
N ALA A 45 9.47 1.64 -6.47
CA ALA A 45 8.75 1.42 -7.72
C ALA A 45 7.24 1.24 -7.49
N ALA A 46 6.86 0.44 -6.49
CA ALA A 46 5.47 0.27 -6.11
C ALA A 46 4.86 1.58 -5.57
N MET A 47 5.62 2.38 -4.81
CA MET A 47 5.14 3.69 -4.34
C MET A 47 4.91 4.67 -5.50
N LYS A 48 5.75 4.65 -6.55
CA LYS A 48 5.50 5.42 -7.78
C LYS A 48 4.17 5.02 -8.43
N ASN A 49 3.90 3.72 -8.54
CA ASN A 49 2.64 3.23 -9.11
C ASN A 49 1.44 3.59 -8.21
N ILE A 50 1.59 3.52 -6.89
CA ILE A 50 0.54 3.96 -5.94
C ILE A 50 0.27 5.46 -6.08
N LYS A 51 1.32 6.29 -6.24
CA LYS A 51 1.17 7.72 -6.48
C LYS A 51 0.40 8.01 -7.76
N ALA A 52 0.79 7.38 -8.87
CA ALA A 52 0.09 7.52 -10.15
C ALA A 52 -1.38 7.08 -10.05
N PHE A 53 -1.64 5.94 -9.39
CA PHE A 53 -2.99 5.46 -9.13
C PHE A 53 -3.81 6.48 -8.32
N CYS A 54 -3.22 7.10 -7.28
CA CYS A 54 -3.89 8.13 -6.51
C CYS A 54 -4.23 9.37 -7.35
N GLU A 55 -3.30 9.82 -8.21
CA GLU A 55 -3.51 10.96 -9.12
C GLU A 55 -4.63 10.68 -10.13
N GLU A 56 -4.64 9.49 -10.73
CA GLU A 56 -5.70 9.06 -11.67
C GLU A 56 -7.10 9.00 -11.06
N ASN A 57 -7.19 8.78 -9.74
CA ASN A 57 -8.46 8.60 -9.03
C ASN A 57 -8.84 9.81 -8.16
N ASP A 58 -8.10 10.92 -8.26
CA ASP A 58 -8.28 12.13 -7.43
C ASP A 58 -8.26 11.83 -5.91
N ILE A 59 -7.29 11.01 -5.49
CA ILE A 59 -7.12 10.60 -4.10
C ILE A 59 -5.86 11.26 -3.52
N PRO A 60 -5.94 11.91 -2.34
CA PRO A 60 -4.75 12.46 -1.68
C PRO A 60 -3.68 11.40 -1.39
N TYR A 61 -2.47 11.61 -1.91
CA TYR A 61 -1.33 10.70 -1.73
C TYR A 61 -0.49 10.99 -0.47
N ALA A 62 -0.47 12.24 0.02
CA ALA A 62 0.37 12.69 1.13
C ALA A 62 0.23 11.80 2.39
N ASP A 63 -1.00 11.49 2.78
CA ASP A 63 -1.32 10.60 3.90
C ASP A 63 -0.68 9.20 3.80
N ILE A 64 -0.53 8.69 2.58
CA ILE A 64 0.04 7.37 2.30
C ILE A 64 1.57 7.47 2.28
N GLU A 65 2.10 8.54 1.70
CA GLU A 65 3.53 8.85 1.68
C GLU A 65 4.11 9.00 3.08
N ASP A 66 3.47 9.80 3.93
CA ASP A 66 3.88 10.00 5.32
C ASP A 66 3.85 8.68 6.09
N ALA A 67 2.78 7.89 5.91
CA ALA A 67 2.68 6.58 6.53
C ALA A 67 3.78 5.63 6.05
N TRP A 68 4.21 5.73 4.78
CA TRP A 68 5.23 4.88 4.18
C TRP A 68 6.65 5.24 4.62
N LEU A 69 6.98 6.53 4.67
CA LEU A 69 8.27 7.05 5.14
C LEU A 69 8.50 6.69 6.61
N ASN A 70 7.45 6.77 7.42
CA ASN A 70 7.51 6.45 8.85
C ASN A 70 7.34 4.95 9.16
N TYR A 71 7.11 4.10 8.15
CA TYR A 71 6.89 2.67 8.37
C TYR A 71 8.18 1.90 8.64
N LYS A 72 8.23 1.24 9.79
CA LYS A 72 9.25 0.24 10.15
C LYS A 72 8.66 -1.15 9.91
N VAL A 73 9.25 -1.91 8.97
CA VAL A 73 8.91 -3.32 8.78
C VAL A 73 9.51 -4.09 9.95
N GLY A 74 8.67 -4.61 10.86
CA GLY A 74 9.03 -5.56 11.92
C GLY A 74 10.38 -5.30 12.61
N GLY A 75 10.37 -4.55 13.72
CA GLY A 75 11.33 -4.83 14.78
C GLY A 75 11.11 -6.28 15.21
N LYS A 76 12.19 -7.08 15.31
CA LYS A 76 12.13 -8.39 15.94
C LYS A 76 11.56 -8.21 17.35
N ASN A 77 10.38 -8.76 17.62
CA ASN A 77 10.00 -9.11 18.99
C ASN A 77 10.86 -10.33 19.35
N ASN A 78 12.03 -10.09 19.94
CA ASN A 78 12.71 -11.11 20.72
C ASN A 78 12.08 -11.04 22.13
N GLY A 79 11.15 -11.94 22.39
CA GLY A 79 10.60 -12.24 23.71
C GLY A 79 10.46 -13.75 23.82
#